data_AF-A0A2V8VF02-F1
#
_entry.id   AF-A0A2V8VF02-F1
#
_cell.length_a   1.000
_cell.length_b   1.000
_cell.length_c   1.000
_cell.angle_alpha   90.00
_cell.angle_beta   90.00
_cell.angle_gamma   90.00
#
_symmetry.space_group_name_H-M   'P 1'
#
loop_
_entity.id
_entity.type
_entity.pdbx_description
1 polymer ?
#
loop_
_entity_poly.entity_id
_entity_poly.type
_entity_poly.pdbx_seq_one_letter_code
_entity_poly.pdbx_strand_id
1 'polypeptide(L)'
;MIDVLRPETGWRQIWATISYGWESLDFYRKWGAADSDPIETKGPYLDTLNPQTKYSSALLNLFRFLIQSPDYVARLQRHYHMFREPVDGEHYMSGTEWLLAAVRW
;
A
#
# COMPACT_ATOMS: atom_id res chain seq x y z
N MET A 1 0.29 -0.46 5.95
CA MET A 1 1.12 -1.53 6.53
C MET A 1 0.36 -2.84 6.44
N ILE A 2 1.02 -3.91 6.00
CA ILE A 2 0.49 -5.27 5.88
C ILE A 2 1.48 -6.20 6.57
N ASP A 3 1.05 -6.86 7.65
CA ASP A 3 1.88 -7.84 8.34
C ASP A 3 1.57 -9.25 7.86
N VAL A 4 2.63 -9.97 7.47
CA VAL A 4 2.54 -11.38 7.11
C VAL A 4 2.74 -12.22 8.36
N LEU A 5 1.70 -12.95 8.74
CA LEU A 5 1.67 -13.81 9.92
C LEU A 5 1.48 -15.27 9.52
N ARG A 6 1.85 -16.18 10.43
CA ARG A 6 1.68 -17.63 10.26
C ARG A 6 0.80 -18.20 11.39
N PRO A 7 -0.39 -18.75 11.10
CA PRO A 7 -1.30 -19.30 12.10
C PRO A 7 -0.65 -20.36 13.00
N GLU A 8 0.15 -21.25 12.42
CA GLU A 8 0.78 -22.38 13.09
C GLU A 8 1.82 -21.95 14.14
N THR A 9 2.20 -20.67 14.13
CA THR A 9 3.11 -20.05 15.12
C THR A 9 2.36 -19.31 16.23
N GLY A 10 1.03 -19.40 16.26
CA GLY A 10 0.18 -18.67 17.20
C GLY A 10 0.12 -17.17 16.92
N TRP A 11 0.39 -16.74 15.69
CA TRP A 11 0.33 -15.32 15.26
C TRP A 11 1.31 -14.37 15.96
N ARG A 12 2.33 -14.90 16.66
CA ARG A 12 3.21 -14.09 17.52
C ARG A 12 4.39 -13.46 16.78
N GLN A 13 4.72 -13.96 15.60
CA GLN A 13 5.86 -13.51 14.82
C GLN A 13 5.40 -12.84 13.53
N ILE A 14 5.94 -11.65 13.27
CA ILE A 14 5.85 -10.98 11.99
C ILE A 14 6.94 -11.56 11.08
N TRP A 15 6.54 -12.13 9.95
CA TRP A 15 7.44 -12.75 8.98
C TRP A 15 7.94 -11.76 7.93
N ALA A 16 7.12 -10.77 7.62
CA ALA A 16 7.45 -9.62 6.80
C ALA A 16 6.44 -8.50 7.08
N THR A 17 6.90 -7.26 7.09
CA THR A 17 6.03 -6.09 6.98
C THR A 17 6.15 -5.51 5.58
N ILE A 18 5.03 -5.45 4.88
CA ILE A 18 4.93 -4.91 3.52
C ILE A 18 4.13 -3.62 3.58
N SER A 19 4.69 -2.55 3.02
CA SER A 19 3.98 -1.29 2.81
C SER A 19 3.57 -1.17 1.34
N TYR A 20 2.54 -0.38 1.08
CA TYR A 20 2.00 -0.18 -0.26
C TYR A 20 1.75 1.31 -0.50
N GLY A 21 2.45 1.91 -1.46
CA GLY A 21 2.18 3.27 -1.88
C GLY A 21 1.05 3.34 -2.91
N TRP A 22 -0.12 3.79 -2.48
CA TRP A 22 -1.33 3.90 -3.30
C TRP A 22 -1.36 5.14 -4.19
N GLU A 23 -0.61 6.18 -3.82
CA GLU A 23 -0.74 7.49 -4.44
C GLU A 23 0.11 7.66 -5.71
N SER A 24 -0.14 8.74 -6.43
CA SER A 24 0.65 9.10 -7.60
C SER A 24 2.10 9.45 -7.20
N LEU A 25 3.01 9.37 -8.18
CA LEU A 25 4.38 9.83 -7.94
C LEU A 25 4.42 11.32 -7.58
N ASP A 26 3.53 12.13 -8.14
CA ASP A 26 3.44 13.57 -7.83
C ASP A 26 2.98 13.82 -6.40
N PHE A 27 2.09 12.99 -5.86
CA PHE A 27 1.74 13.05 -4.44
C PHE A 27 2.99 12.79 -3.60
N TYR A 28 3.71 11.69 -3.85
CA TYR A 28 4.89 11.33 -3.07
C TYR A 28 6.04 12.34 -3.21
N ARG A 29 6.20 12.97 -4.37
CA ARG A 29 7.16 14.08 -4.57
C ARG A 29 6.84 15.30 -3.70
N LYS A 30 5.56 15.59 -3.46
CA LYS A 30 5.11 16.70 -2.60
C LYS A 30 5.12 16.33 -1.12
N TRP A 31 4.87 15.07 -0.81
CA TRP A 31 4.74 14.56 0.56
C TRP A 31 6.08 14.20 1.20
N GLY A 32 7.03 13.66 0.42
CA GLY A 32 8.34 13.25 0.92
C GLY A 32 9.23 14.43 1.31
N ALA A 33 10.04 14.23 2.37
CA ALA A 33 11.24 15.04 2.57
C ALA A 33 12.22 14.81 1.40
N ALA A 34 13.10 15.77 1.14
CA ALA A 34 13.96 15.83 -0.05
C ALA A 34 14.84 14.58 -0.35
N ASP A 35 14.94 13.63 0.57
CA ASP A 35 15.88 12.50 0.54
C ASP A 35 15.27 11.12 0.19
N SER A 36 13.94 10.98 0.03
CA SER A 36 13.32 9.71 -0.36
C SER A 36 12.94 9.68 -1.84
N ASP A 37 13.40 8.68 -2.61
CA ASP A 37 12.96 8.49 -3.99
C ASP A 37 11.47 8.05 -4.02
N PRO A 38 10.57 8.84 -4.62
CA PRO A 38 9.15 8.49 -4.75
C PRO A 38 8.91 7.17 -5.46
N ILE A 39 9.80 6.74 -6.35
CA ILE A 39 9.72 5.46 -7.07
C ILE A 39 9.77 4.29 -6.09
N GLU A 40 10.63 4.36 -5.06
CA GLU A 40 10.80 3.31 -4.06
C GLU A 40 9.57 3.13 -3.17
N THR A 41 8.76 4.18 -3.04
CA THR A 41 7.57 4.18 -2.18
C THR A 41 6.29 3.78 -2.91
N LYS A 42 6.27 3.79 -4.25
CA LYS A 42 5.07 3.47 -5.03
C LYS A 42 4.88 1.95 -5.19
N GLY A 43 3.67 1.47 -4.94
CA GLY A 43 3.36 0.03 -4.99
C GLY A 43 3.92 -0.72 -3.77
N PRO A 44 4.05 -2.07 -3.84
CA PRO A 44 4.45 -2.88 -2.70
C PRO A 44 5.97 -2.89 -2.49
N TYR A 45 6.41 -2.60 -1.27
CA TYR A 45 7.81 -2.63 -0.85
C TYR A 45 7.96 -3.19 0.57
N LEU A 46 9.17 -3.63 0.91
CA LEU A 46 9.49 -4.03 2.28
C LEU A 46 9.71 -2.78 3.12
N ASP A 47 8.93 -2.65 4.19
CA ASP A 47 9.13 -1.58 5.16
C ASP A 47 10.29 -1.95 6.07
N THR A 48 11.48 -1.44 5.76
CA THR A 48 12.74 -1.78 6.45
C THR A 48 12.82 -1.22 7.86
N LEU A 49 11.93 -0.30 8.24
CA LEU A 49 11.81 0.21 9.60
C LEU A 49 11.02 -0.73 10.51
N ASN A 50 10.36 -1.74 9.93
CA ASN A 50 9.54 -2.72 10.62
C ASN A 50 10.17 -4.13 10.59
N PRO A 51 9.71 -5.07 11.43
CA PRO A 51 10.28 -6.41 11.50
C PRO A 51 10.30 -7.14 10.14
N GLN A 52 11.47 -7.68 9.80
CA GLN A 52 11.68 -8.50 8.62
C GLN A 52 12.35 -9.81 9.00
N THR A 53 12.20 -10.83 8.15
CA THR A 53 12.92 -12.09 8.27
C THR A 53 13.67 -12.38 6.97
N LYS A 54 14.49 -13.44 6.97
CA LYS A 54 15.12 -13.93 5.74
C LYS A 54 14.13 -14.35 4.63
N TYR A 55 12.84 -14.47 4.96
CA TYR A 55 11.78 -14.84 4.02
C TYR A 55 11.07 -13.63 3.40
N SER A 56 11.35 -12.40 3.87
CA SER A 56 10.61 -11.20 3.48
C SER A 56 10.58 -10.97 1.98
N SER A 57 11.70 -11.13 1.27
CA SER A 57 11.73 -10.94 -0.19
C SER A 57 10.85 -11.94 -0.93
N ALA A 58 10.79 -13.20 -0.48
CA ALA A 58 9.92 -14.20 -1.07
C ALA A 58 8.44 -13.89 -0.81
N LEU A 59 8.12 -13.43 0.40
CA LEU A 59 6.76 -13.01 0.77
C LEU A 59 6.30 -11.77 0.01
N LEU A 60 7.20 -10.81 -0.24
CA LEU A 60 6.91 -9.66 -1.11
C LEU A 60 6.62 -10.10 -2.55
N ASN A 61 7.38 -11.06 -3.08
CA ASN A 61 7.11 -11.59 -4.43
C ASN A 61 5.79 -12.35 -4.50
N LEU A 62 5.43 -13.11 -3.47
CA LEU A 62 4.10 -13.72 -3.37
C LEU A 62 3.01 -12.64 -3.33
N PHE A 63 3.21 -11.58 -2.53
CA PHE A 63 2.25 -10.49 -2.46
C PHE A 63 2.10 -9.78 -3.83
N ARG A 64 3.20 -9.53 -4.55
CA ARG A 64 3.19 -9.02 -5.93
C ARG A 64 2.40 -9.90 -6.90
N PHE A 65 2.44 -11.21 -6.72
CA PHE A 65 1.61 -12.13 -7.48
C PHE A 65 0.12 -12.02 -7.09
N LEU A 66 -0.21 -11.96 -5.79
CA LEU A 66 -1.60 -11.84 -5.32
C LEU A 66 -2.29 -10.56 -5.81
N ILE A 67 -1.59 -9.44 -5.85
CA ILE A 67 -2.14 -8.15 -6.33
C ILE A 67 -2.32 -8.10 -7.86
N GLN A 68 -2.00 -9.16 -8.60
CA GLN A 68 -2.42 -9.28 -10.00
C GLN A 68 -3.93 -9.54 -10.11
N SER A 69 -4.60 -9.94 -9.01
CA SER A 69 -6.05 -10.08 -8.95
C SER A 69 -6.72 -8.70 -8.80
N PRO A 70 -7.56 -8.27 -9.75
CA PRO A 70 -8.27 -7.00 -9.68
C PRO A 70 -9.18 -6.90 -8.44
N ASP A 71 -9.90 -7.96 -8.11
CA ASP A 71 -10.78 -8.01 -6.94
C ASP A 71 -10.00 -7.89 -5.62
N TYR A 72 -8.78 -8.45 -5.58
CA TYR A 72 -7.92 -8.33 -4.42
C TYR A 72 -7.42 -6.90 -4.23
N VAL A 73 -7.00 -6.25 -5.31
CA VAL A 73 -6.58 -4.84 -5.30
C VAL A 73 -7.72 -3.92 -4.92
N ALA A 74 -8.91 -4.10 -5.50
CA ALA A 74 -10.09 -3.29 -5.20
C ALA A 74 -10.45 -3.32 -3.71
N ARG A 75 -10.32 -4.49 -3.06
CA ARG A 75 -10.52 -4.62 -1.61
C ARG A 75 -9.48 -3.84 -0.79
N LEU A 76 -8.21 -3.90 -1.18
CA LEU A 76 -7.14 -3.17 -0.49
C LEU A 76 -7.31 -1.65 -0.65
N GLN A 77 -7.68 -1.18 -1.85
CA GLN A 77 -7.97 0.23 -2.11
C GLN A 77 -9.16 0.73 -1.29
N ARG A 78 -10.26 -0.04 -1.25
CA ARG A 78 -11.42 0.29 -0.42
C ARG A 78 -11.02 0.45 1.05
N HIS A 79 -10.19 -0.45 1.56
CA HIS A 79 -9.68 -0.34 2.92
C HIS A 79 -8.85 0.93 3.12
N TYR A 80 -7.90 1.23 2.23
CA TYR A 80 -7.10 2.45 2.28
C TYR A 80 -7.96 3.73 2.26
N HIS A 81 -8.98 3.79 1.40
CA HIS A 81 -9.88 4.94 1.31
C HIS A 81 -10.65 5.18 2.61
N MET A 82 -11.07 4.15 3.34
CA MET A 82 -11.72 4.33 4.65
C MET A 82 -10.82 5.08 5.65
N PHE A 83 -9.49 4.97 5.53
CA PHE A 83 -8.55 5.71 6.38
C PHE A 83 -8.25 7.11 5.84
N ARG A 84 -8.34 7.33 4.53
CA ARG A 84 -8.12 8.64 3.91
C ARG A 84 -9.34 9.54 3.98
N GLU A 85 -10.54 8.98 3.94
CA GLU A 85 -11.81 9.71 3.94
C GLU A 85 -11.93 10.76 5.06
N PRO A 86 -11.54 10.50 6.33
CA PRO A 86 -11.57 11.54 7.36
C PRO A 86 -10.54 12.66 7.14
N VAL A 87 -9.37 12.34 6.56
CA VAL A 87 -8.30 13.29 6.28
C VAL A 87 -8.64 14.17 5.06
N ASP A 88 -9.31 13.57 4.08
CA ASP A 88 -9.70 14.23 2.83
C ASP A 88 -11.06 14.93 2.97
N GLY A 89 -11.94 14.48 3.86
CA GLY A 89 -13.25 15.07 4.15
C GLY A 89 -13.18 16.47 4.74
N GLU A 90 -12.06 16.85 5.36
CA GLU A 90 -11.78 18.24 5.74
C GLU A 90 -11.34 19.12 4.55
N HIS A 91 -11.07 18.53 3.38
CA HIS A 91 -10.60 19.23 2.18
C HIS A 91 -11.44 19.01 0.89
N TYR A 92 -12.44 18.11 0.88
CA TYR A 92 -13.14 17.70 -0.35
C TYR A 92 -14.53 18.34 -0.53
N MET A 93 -14.55 19.59 -1.00
CA MET A 93 -15.65 20.13 -1.79
C MET A 93 -15.14 20.42 -3.21
N SER A 94 -15.03 19.38 -4.07
CA SER A 94 -15.10 19.52 -5.54
C SER A 94 -14.90 18.19 -6.28
N GLY A 95 -15.99 17.60 -6.77
CA GLY A 95 -16.15 17.33 -8.22
C GLY A 95 -15.46 16.13 -8.88
N THR A 96 -16.23 15.04 -9.08
CA THR A 96 -16.46 14.38 -10.39
C THR A 96 -15.29 13.92 -11.31
N GLU A 97 -14.08 13.64 -10.82
CA GLU A 97 -13.02 13.03 -11.66
C GLU A 97 -12.96 11.48 -11.60
N TRP A 98 -13.65 10.86 -10.63
CA TRP A 98 -13.46 9.45 -10.27
C TRP A 98 -14.02 8.39 -11.24
N LEU A 99 -15.11 8.70 -11.96
CA LEU A 99 -15.63 7.77 -12.99
C LEU A 99 -14.69 7.65 -14.20
N LEU A 100 -13.82 8.63 -14.43
CA LEU A 100 -12.91 8.64 -15.57
C LEU A 100 -11.55 8.00 -15.23
N ALA A 101 -11.11 8.09 -13.97
CA ALA A 101 -9.89 7.45 -13.50
C ALA A 101 -10.04 5.93 -13.33
N ALA A 102 -11.18 5.45 -12.82
CA ALA A 102 -11.40 4.01 -12.60
C ALA A 102 -11.49 3.16 -13.89
N VAL A 103 -11.68 3.79 -15.06
CA VAL A 103 -11.88 3.13 -16.35
C VAL A 103 -10.61 3.15 -17.23
N ARG A 104 -9.51 3.75 -16.76
CA ARG A 104 -8.29 3.97 -17.57
C ARG A 104 -6.98 3.42 -16.98
N TRP A 105 -7.04 2.38 -16.15
CA TRP A 105 -5.84 1.67 -15.67
C TRP A 105 -5.83 0.20 -16.09
#